data_AF-A0A7D5H176-F1
#
_entry.id   AF-A0A7D5H176-F1
#
_cell.length_a   1.000
_cell.length_b   1.000
_cell.length_c   1.000
_cell.angle_alpha   90.00
_cell.angle_beta   90.00
_cell.angle_gamma   90.00
#
_symmetry.space_group_name_H-M   'P 1'
#
loop_
_entity.id
_entity.type
_entity.pdbx_description
1 polymer ?
#
loop_
_entity_poly.entity_id
_entity_poly.type
_entity_poly.pdbx_seq_one_letter_code
_entity_poly.pdbx_strand_id
1 'polypeptide(L)'
;MTSPPHRSSELANADGTVRCRALFIRSAGRVGSVSDPEFGHRTETLQQPSPEAARDAIARGIDRGAIVTVYGRCTVDYDGRATSYLEAGDRHVMLKPDGAALVHTAEGQQPVNWQPPGCDHDVFCEDGHIVIESLRTSPDEQLRVRFQNVLQVSAFAGSDETELALVGTEADLRRRILEEPDLLETGFMPLATERETPAGAVDIYGEDSTGRAVVVELKRRRVGPDAVSQLRRYVDALERDMHADATVRGILVAPSVTDRANRLLSDHGLEFISLEPPDE
;
A
#
# COMPACT_ATOMS: atom_id res chain seq x y z
N MET A 1 -52.40 -25.49 -16.95
CA MET A 1 -52.53 -25.84 -15.53
C MET A 1 -51.45 -25.11 -14.76
N THR A 2 -51.88 -24.37 -13.75
CA THR A 2 -51.17 -23.35 -12.97
C THR A 2 -50.14 -23.92 -12.00
N SER A 3 -49.01 -23.23 -11.84
CA SER A 3 -48.17 -23.22 -10.63
C SER A 3 -47.64 -21.79 -10.42
N PRO A 4 -47.53 -21.30 -9.17
CA PRO A 4 -47.49 -19.87 -8.86
C PRO A 4 -46.09 -19.27 -8.97
N PRO A 5 -45.94 -17.94 -9.07
CA PRO A 5 -44.64 -17.29 -8.93
C PRO A 5 -44.24 -17.27 -7.45
N HIS A 6 -43.04 -17.77 -7.14
CA HIS A 6 -42.42 -17.64 -5.83
C HIS A 6 -41.91 -16.20 -5.64
N ARG A 7 -42.35 -15.55 -4.55
CA ARG A 7 -41.90 -14.23 -4.12
C ARG A 7 -40.44 -14.28 -3.69
N SER A 8 -39.60 -13.43 -4.29
CA SER A 8 -38.36 -12.97 -3.66
C SER A 8 -38.72 -12.11 -2.45
N SER A 9 -38.25 -12.49 -1.26
CA SER A 9 -38.43 -11.70 -0.05
C SER A 9 -37.41 -10.56 -0.05
N GLU A 10 -37.86 -9.36 -0.39
CA GLU A 10 -37.19 -8.11 -0.06
C GLU A 10 -37.20 -7.94 1.46
N LEU A 11 -36.02 -7.89 2.07
CA LEU A 11 -35.86 -7.36 3.43
C LEU A 11 -35.53 -5.88 3.29
N ALA A 12 -36.57 -5.05 3.20
CA ALA A 12 -36.44 -3.63 3.47
C ALA A 12 -36.17 -3.46 4.97
N ASN A 13 -35.02 -2.88 5.32
CA ASN A 13 -34.83 -2.34 6.66
C ASN A 13 -35.65 -1.05 6.80
N ALA A 14 -36.05 -0.72 8.04
CA ALA A 14 -37.00 0.35 8.38
C ALA A 14 -36.54 1.79 8.04
N ASP A 15 -35.38 1.94 7.38
CA ASP A 15 -34.72 3.20 7.00
C ASP A 15 -34.68 3.46 5.48
N GLY A 16 -35.26 2.57 4.65
CA GLY A 16 -35.29 2.75 3.20
C GLY A 16 -33.98 2.40 2.48
N THR A 17 -33.00 1.86 3.19
CA THR A 17 -31.71 1.45 2.60
C THR A 17 -31.83 0.10 1.89
N VAL A 18 -31.51 0.07 0.59
CA VAL A 18 -31.40 -1.19 -0.19
C VAL A 18 -29.94 -1.64 -0.20
N ARG A 19 -29.60 -2.60 0.66
CA ARG A 19 -28.27 -3.26 0.67
C ARG A 19 -28.31 -4.52 -0.18
N CYS A 20 -27.48 -4.59 -1.22
CA CYS A 20 -27.24 -5.85 -1.93
C CYS A 20 -26.08 -6.58 -1.25
N ARG A 21 -26.37 -7.67 -0.54
CA ARG A 21 -25.37 -8.70 -0.25
C ARG A 21 -25.34 -9.66 -1.44
N ALA A 22 -24.17 -9.88 -2.03
CA ALA A 22 -24.02 -10.83 -3.12
C ALA A 22 -24.44 -12.24 -2.67
N LEU A 23 -25.61 -12.71 -3.14
CA LEU A 23 -26.05 -14.09 -3.01
C LEU A 23 -26.17 -14.69 -4.41
N PHE A 24 -25.50 -15.83 -4.61
CA PHE A 24 -25.44 -16.57 -5.87
C PHE A 24 -26.82 -16.97 -6.40
N ILE A 25 -27.29 -16.34 -7.48
CA ILE A 25 -28.35 -16.89 -8.34
C ILE A 25 -28.02 -16.59 -9.81
N ARG A 26 -27.81 -17.66 -10.60
CA ARG A 26 -27.63 -17.57 -12.06
C ARG A 26 -28.99 -17.41 -12.73
N SER A 27 -29.18 -16.36 -13.52
CA SER A 27 -30.16 -16.39 -14.62
C SER A 27 -29.64 -15.57 -15.81
N ALA A 28 -29.79 -16.14 -17.00
CA ALA A 28 -29.23 -15.62 -18.24
C ALA A 28 -30.25 -14.72 -18.95
N GLY A 29 -29.84 -13.49 -19.27
CA GLY A 29 -30.52 -12.57 -20.17
C GLY A 29 -29.51 -11.97 -21.15
N ARG A 30 -29.71 -12.21 -22.45
CA ARG A 30 -28.83 -11.75 -23.53
C ARG A 30 -29.00 -10.26 -23.79
N VAL A 31 -27.90 -9.51 -23.80
CA VAL A 31 -27.73 -8.28 -24.57
C VAL A 31 -26.54 -8.50 -25.50
N GLY A 32 -26.74 -8.22 -26.79
CA GLY A 32 -25.79 -8.53 -27.84
C GLY A 32 -24.51 -7.70 -27.76
N SER A 33 -23.38 -8.36 -27.86
CA SER A 33 -22.13 -7.79 -28.38
C SER A 33 -21.46 -8.85 -29.25
N VAL A 34 -20.81 -8.40 -30.32
CA VAL A 34 -19.96 -9.24 -31.15
C VAL A 34 -18.75 -9.61 -30.28
N SER A 35 -18.72 -10.84 -29.77
CA SER A 35 -17.66 -11.30 -28.85
C SER A 35 -16.55 -12.01 -29.62
N ASP A 36 -15.35 -11.41 -29.56
CA ASP A 36 -14.11 -12.15 -29.76
C ASP A 36 -13.88 -13.03 -28.52
N PRO A 37 -13.79 -14.38 -28.63
CA PRO A 37 -13.86 -15.29 -27.48
C PRO A 37 -12.70 -15.17 -26.48
N GLU A 38 -11.57 -14.58 -26.86
CA GLU A 38 -10.40 -14.39 -25.98
C GLU A 38 -10.46 -13.13 -25.12
N PHE A 39 -11.28 -12.13 -25.47
CA PHE A 39 -11.28 -10.80 -24.84
C PHE A 39 -12.66 -10.34 -24.32
N GLY A 40 -13.68 -11.19 -24.43
CA GLY A 40 -15.05 -10.87 -24.01
C GLY A 40 -15.17 -10.50 -22.53
N HIS A 41 -15.35 -9.20 -22.27
CA HIS A 41 -15.68 -8.56 -20.97
C HIS A 41 -14.54 -8.37 -19.95
N ARG A 42 -13.31 -8.03 -20.39
CA ARG A 42 -12.27 -7.53 -19.46
C ARG A 42 -12.57 -6.14 -18.91
N THR A 43 -13.36 -5.33 -19.61
CA THR A 43 -13.65 -3.96 -19.18
C THR A 43 -15.14 -3.63 -19.31
N GLU A 44 -15.62 -2.77 -18.41
CA GLU A 44 -16.97 -2.19 -18.42
C GLU A 44 -16.84 -0.71 -18.03
N THR A 45 -17.44 0.20 -18.80
CA THR A 45 -17.44 1.64 -18.48
C THR A 45 -18.83 2.21 -18.70
N LEU A 46 -19.33 2.95 -17.70
CA LEU A 46 -20.57 3.72 -17.77
C LEU A 46 -20.26 5.20 -17.66
N GLN A 47 -20.85 6.01 -18.55
CA GLN A 47 -20.77 7.47 -18.53
C GLN A 47 -22.08 8.03 -17.95
N GLN A 48 -21.95 8.92 -16.98
CA GLN A 48 -23.07 9.56 -16.27
C GLN A 48 -24.21 8.57 -15.91
N PRO A 49 -23.89 7.42 -15.28
CA PRO A 49 -24.91 6.44 -14.93
C PRO A 49 -25.90 7.00 -13.90
N SER A 50 -27.14 6.50 -13.94
CA SER A 50 -28.05 6.63 -12.80
C SER A 50 -27.43 5.98 -11.55
N PRO A 51 -27.76 6.42 -10.33
CA PRO A 51 -27.28 5.81 -9.10
C PRO A 51 -27.39 4.28 -9.10
N GLU A 52 -28.54 3.72 -9.46
CA GLU A 52 -28.77 2.27 -9.46
C GLU A 52 -27.82 1.54 -10.42
N ALA A 53 -27.68 2.05 -11.65
CA ALA A 53 -26.74 1.51 -12.64
C ALA A 53 -25.28 1.61 -12.18
N ALA A 54 -24.90 2.71 -11.51
CA ALA A 54 -23.58 2.88 -10.93
C ALA A 54 -23.32 1.85 -9.81
N ARG A 55 -24.27 1.72 -8.86
CA ARG A 55 -24.23 0.73 -7.78
C ARG A 55 -24.01 -0.65 -8.35
N ASP A 56 -24.83 -1.04 -9.33
CA ASP A 56 -24.79 -2.38 -9.88
C ASP A 56 -23.48 -2.64 -10.65
N ALA A 57 -22.94 -1.64 -11.36
CA ALA A 57 -21.64 -1.75 -12.02
C ALA A 57 -20.48 -1.89 -11.03
N ILE A 58 -20.49 -1.09 -9.95
CA ILE A 58 -19.48 -1.17 -8.89
C ILE A 58 -19.55 -2.52 -8.19
N ALA A 59 -20.74 -2.96 -7.77
CA ALA A 59 -20.96 -4.25 -7.11
C ALA A 59 -20.47 -5.42 -7.97
N ARG A 60 -20.88 -5.45 -9.26
CA ARG A 60 -20.39 -6.48 -10.19
C ARG A 60 -18.88 -6.42 -10.40
N GLY A 61 -18.27 -5.24 -10.33
CA GLY A 61 -16.82 -5.07 -10.43
C GLY A 61 -16.08 -5.68 -9.24
N ILE A 62 -16.55 -5.37 -8.03
CA ILE A 62 -16.03 -5.93 -6.77
C ILE A 62 -16.17 -7.46 -6.78
N ASP A 63 -17.37 -7.99 -7.09
CA ASP A 63 -17.66 -9.43 -7.11
C ASP A 63 -16.76 -10.22 -8.08
N ARG A 64 -16.30 -9.57 -9.16
CA ARG A 64 -15.44 -10.19 -10.18
C ARG A 64 -13.95 -10.01 -9.90
N GLY A 65 -13.58 -9.39 -8.78
CA GLY A 65 -12.19 -9.06 -8.47
C GLY A 65 -11.58 -8.12 -9.50
N ALA A 66 -12.35 -7.17 -10.01
CA ALA A 66 -11.87 -6.13 -10.92
C ALA A 66 -11.31 -4.93 -10.14
N ILE A 67 -10.39 -4.19 -10.74
CA ILE A 67 -10.13 -2.82 -10.30
C ILE A 67 -11.34 -1.98 -10.70
N VAL A 68 -11.99 -1.34 -9.74
CA VAL A 68 -13.14 -0.45 -9.98
C VAL A 68 -12.70 0.98 -9.77
N THR A 69 -13.00 1.85 -10.72
CA THR A 69 -12.83 3.30 -10.59
C THR A 69 -14.15 4.02 -10.70
N VAL A 70 -14.35 5.03 -9.85
CA VAL A 70 -15.52 5.90 -9.84
C VAL A 70 -15.06 7.34 -9.81
N TYR A 71 -15.53 8.13 -10.76
CA TYR A 71 -15.23 9.56 -10.81
C TYR A 71 -16.52 10.37 -10.71
N GLY A 72 -16.49 11.40 -9.88
CA GLY A 72 -17.65 12.26 -9.70
C GLY A 72 -17.53 13.15 -8.46
N ARG A 73 -18.57 13.96 -8.27
CA ARG A 73 -18.66 14.89 -7.15
C ARG A 73 -19.14 14.14 -5.92
N CYS A 74 -18.34 14.11 -4.85
CA CYS A 74 -18.65 13.37 -3.62
C CYS A 74 -18.19 14.11 -2.37
N THR A 75 -18.69 13.69 -1.21
CA THR A 75 -18.09 13.92 0.11
C THR A 75 -17.36 12.67 0.57
N VAL A 76 -16.41 12.84 1.50
CA VAL A 76 -15.66 11.73 2.09
C VAL A 76 -15.64 11.87 3.60
N ASP A 77 -16.05 10.82 4.27
CA ASP A 77 -15.98 10.68 5.72
C ASP A 77 -15.04 9.52 6.04
N TYR A 78 -14.14 9.70 7.00
CA TYR A 78 -13.31 8.64 7.53
C TYR A 78 -13.29 8.70 9.05
N ASP A 79 -13.48 7.54 9.65
CA ASP A 79 -13.42 7.34 11.10
C ASP A 79 -12.56 6.10 11.42
N GLY A 80 -11.69 6.21 12.42
CA GLY A 80 -10.68 5.20 12.71
C GLY A 80 -9.57 5.72 13.62
N ARG A 81 -8.30 5.50 13.26
CA ARG A 81 -7.16 6.04 14.03
C ARG A 81 -7.12 7.57 14.08
N ALA A 82 -7.77 8.21 13.12
CA ALA A 82 -8.09 9.62 13.12
C ALA A 82 -9.51 9.77 12.55
N THR A 83 -10.09 10.96 12.68
CA THR A 83 -11.33 11.30 12.01
C THR A 83 -11.03 12.40 10.99
N SER A 84 -11.55 12.26 9.77
CA SER A 84 -11.41 13.29 8.73
C SER A 84 -12.67 13.39 7.90
N TYR A 85 -12.98 14.62 7.48
CA TYR A 85 -14.10 14.90 6.59
C TYR A 85 -13.63 15.78 5.43
N LEU A 86 -14.07 15.45 4.22
CA LEU A 86 -13.85 16.25 3.03
C LEU A 86 -15.19 16.67 2.42
N GLU A 87 -15.36 17.98 2.29
CA GLU A 87 -16.50 18.62 1.64
C GLU A 87 -16.66 18.21 0.17
N ALA A 88 -17.83 18.52 -0.37
CA ALA A 88 -18.23 18.19 -1.73
C ALA A 88 -17.20 18.68 -2.77
N GLY A 89 -16.68 17.75 -3.57
CA GLY A 89 -15.68 18.02 -4.60
C GLY A 89 -15.51 16.83 -5.55
N ASP A 90 -14.89 17.08 -6.71
CA ASP A 90 -14.68 16.04 -7.72
C ASP A 90 -13.49 15.18 -7.32
N ARG A 91 -13.71 13.87 -7.21
CA ARG A 91 -12.69 12.92 -6.78
C ARG A 91 -12.70 11.67 -7.64
N HIS A 92 -11.52 11.08 -7.75
CA HIS A 92 -11.33 9.76 -8.32
C HIS A 92 -11.20 8.74 -7.18
N VAL A 93 -12.13 7.80 -7.12
CA VAL A 93 -12.11 6.69 -6.17
C VAL A 93 -11.69 5.43 -6.90
N MET A 94 -10.73 4.69 -6.35
CA MET A 94 -10.27 3.40 -6.85
C MET A 94 -10.46 2.34 -5.77
N LEU A 95 -11.11 1.23 -6.14
CA LEU A 95 -11.24 0.03 -5.32
C LEU A 95 -10.45 -1.09 -6.00
N LYS A 96 -9.55 -1.71 -5.25
CA LYS A 96 -8.70 -2.79 -5.75
C LYS A 96 -9.21 -4.17 -5.28
N PRO A 97 -8.91 -5.24 -6.03
CA PRO A 97 -9.33 -6.61 -5.66
C PRO A 97 -8.74 -7.10 -4.34
N ASP A 98 -7.59 -6.56 -3.93
CA ASP A 98 -6.95 -6.87 -2.64
C ASP A 98 -7.62 -6.18 -1.44
N GLY A 99 -8.70 -5.42 -1.66
CA GLY A 99 -9.42 -4.69 -0.62
C GLY A 99 -8.92 -3.27 -0.37
N ALA A 100 -7.88 -2.78 -1.07
CA ALA A 100 -7.46 -1.39 -0.91
C ALA A 100 -8.48 -0.42 -1.55
N ALA A 101 -8.69 0.73 -0.90
CA ALA A 101 -9.46 1.86 -1.44
C ALA A 101 -8.62 3.13 -1.46
N LEU A 102 -8.65 3.89 -2.54
CA LEU A 102 -7.87 5.12 -2.71
C LEU A 102 -8.78 6.24 -3.21
N VAL A 103 -8.75 7.39 -2.55
CA VAL A 103 -9.48 8.59 -2.95
C VAL A 103 -8.48 9.68 -3.32
N HIS A 104 -8.53 10.15 -4.56
CA HIS A 104 -7.65 11.20 -5.08
C HIS A 104 -8.40 12.46 -5.47
N THR A 105 -7.73 13.59 -5.30
CA THR A 105 -8.08 14.87 -5.93
C THR A 105 -7.26 15.05 -7.23
N ALA A 106 -7.38 16.20 -7.88
CA ALA A 106 -6.64 16.50 -9.11
C ALA A 106 -5.13 16.74 -8.91
N GLU A 107 -4.66 16.86 -7.67
CA GLU A 107 -3.29 17.24 -7.35
C GLU A 107 -2.66 16.29 -6.34
N GLY A 108 -1.34 16.17 -6.39
CA GLY A 108 -0.56 15.34 -5.47
C GLY A 108 -0.45 13.88 -5.90
N GLN A 109 0.64 13.24 -5.48
CA GLN A 109 0.90 11.83 -5.77
C GLN A 109 0.09 10.90 -4.84
N GLN A 110 -0.11 11.30 -3.58
CA GLN A 110 -0.71 10.47 -2.55
C GLN A 110 -2.24 10.62 -2.56
N PRO A 111 -3.01 9.56 -2.23
CA PRO A 111 -4.44 9.68 -2.00
C PRO A 111 -4.71 10.59 -0.80
N VAL A 112 -5.79 11.36 -0.86
CA VAL A 112 -6.22 12.22 0.25
C VAL A 112 -6.91 11.44 1.37
N ASN A 113 -7.55 10.31 1.03
CA ASN A 113 -8.07 9.31 1.96
C ASN A 113 -7.89 7.92 1.36
N TRP A 114 -7.65 6.92 2.20
CA TRP A 114 -7.42 5.55 1.73
C TRP A 114 -7.71 4.52 2.81
N GLN A 115 -7.89 3.27 2.39
CA GLN A 115 -7.90 2.06 3.22
C GLN A 115 -6.86 1.06 2.68
N PRO A 116 -6.14 0.34 3.57
CA PRO A 116 -5.15 -0.66 3.16
C PRO A 116 -5.80 -1.87 2.48
N PRO A 117 -5.00 -2.79 1.90
CA PRO A 117 -5.47 -4.11 1.53
C PRO A 117 -6.15 -4.85 2.70
N GLY A 118 -7.06 -5.76 2.37
CA GLY A 118 -7.81 -6.59 3.32
C GLY A 118 -9.10 -5.97 3.86
N CYS A 119 -9.56 -4.84 3.29
CA CYS A 119 -10.83 -4.22 3.66
C CYS A 119 -11.98 -4.76 2.80
N ASP A 120 -13.17 -4.80 3.39
CA ASP A 120 -14.41 -5.16 2.70
C ASP A 120 -15.06 -3.89 2.12
N HIS A 121 -15.49 -3.96 0.86
CA HIS A 121 -16.17 -2.85 0.18
C HIS A 121 -17.64 -3.19 -0.06
N ASP A 122 -18.52 -2.33 0.43
CA ASP A 122 -19.95 -2.35 0.14
C ASP A 122 -20.36 -1.11 -0.68
N VAL A 123 -21.34 -1.28 -1.56
CA VAL A 123 -21.92 -0.17 -2.33
C VAL A 123 -23.44 -0.24 -2.28
N PHE A 124 -24.08 0.89 -1.98
CA PHE A 124 -25.54 0.99 -1.90
C PHE A 124 -26.03 2.39 -2.29
N CYS A 125 -27.35 2.50 -2.48
CA CYS A 125 -28.01 3.79 -2.68
C CYS A 125 -28.62 4.25 -1.35
N GLU A 126 -28.41 5.51 -1.00
CA GLU A 126 -28.99 6.18 0.17
C GLU A 126 -29.45 7.57 -0.26
N ASP A 127 -30.73 7.90 -0.06
CA ASP A 127 -31.39 9.13 -0.54
C ASP A 127 -31.15 9.45 -2.03
N GLY A 128 -31.11 8.43 -2.89
CA GLY A 128 -30.82 8.60 -4.32
C GLY A 128 -29.37 8.92 -4.66
N HIS A 129 -28.46 8.84 -3.68
CA HIS A 129 -27.02 8.99 -3.87
C HIS A 129 -26.30 7.65 -3.72
N ILE A 130 -25.17 7.51 -4.41
CA ILE A 130 -24.31 6.34 -4.24
C ILE A 130 -23.43 6.53 -3.02
N VAL A 131 -23.37 5.49 -2.20
CA VAL A 131 -22.45 5.39 -1.08
C VAL A 131 -21.56 4.19 -1.31
N ILE A 132 -20.25 4.43 -1.30
CA ILE A 132 -19.22 3.39 -1.23
C ILE A 132 -18.69 3.40 0.20
N GLU A 133 -18.74 2.25 0.85
CA GLU A 133 -18.28 2.05 2.22
C GLU A 133 -17.16 1.01 2.23
N SER A 134 -16.01 1.36 2.81
CA SER A 134 -14.86 0.47 2.96
C SER A 134 -14.54 0.28 4.44
N LEU A 135 -14.63 -0.96 4.90
CA LEU A 135 -14.53 -1.33 6.31
C LEU A 135 -13.27 -2.16 6.57
N ARG A 136 -12.55 -1.78 7.62
CA ARG A 136 -11.42 -2.52 8.17
C ARG A 136 -11.77 -2.93 9.60
N THR A 137 -11.48 -4.17 9.97
CA THR A 137 -11.85 -4.71 11.30
C THR A 137 -10.75 -4.61 12.35
N SER A 138 -9.48 -4.44 11.94
CA SER A 138 -8.35 -4.36 12.87
C SER A 138 -7.21 -3.44 12.38
N PRO A 139 -7.08 -2.23 12.96
CA PRO A 139 -8.08 -1.56 13.80
C PRO A 139 -9.41 -1.34 13.05
N ASP A 140 -10.47 -1.10 13.82
CA ASP A 140 -11.77 -0.70 13.29
C ASP A 140 -11.64 0.67 12.60
N GLU A 141 -11.82 0.69 11.28
CA GLU A 141 -11.74 1.90 10.46
C GLU A 141 -12.81 1.84 9.37
N GLN A 142 -13.49 2.96 9.14
CA GLN A 142 -14.52 3.12 8.13
C GLN A 142 -14.18 4.30 7.23
N LEU A 143 -14.17 4.06 5.91
CA LEU A 143 -14.11 5.08 4.88
C LEU A 143 -15.44 5.08 4.13
N ARG A 144 -16.15 6.21 4.11
CA ARG A 144 -17.42 6.37 3.42
C ARG A 144 -17.32 7.48 2.38
N VAL A 145 -17.60 7.15 1.12
CA VAL A 145 -17.62 8.10 0.01
C VAL A 145 -19.04 8.21 -0.53
N ARG A 146 -19.67 9.37 -0.37
CA ARG A 146 -21.03 9.63 -0.84
C ARG A 146 -21.02 10.51 -2.07
N PHE A 147 -21.40 9.95 -3.21
CA PHE A 147 -21.46 10.66 -4.50
C PHE A 147 -22.77 11.43 -4.66
N GLN A 148 -22.63 12.75 -4.78
CA GLN A 148 -23.70 13.63 -5.23
C GLN A 148 -24.07 13.31 -6.68
N ASN A 149 -23.05 13.23 -7.55
CA ASN A 149 -23.19 12.88 -8.96
C ASN A 149 -22.04 11.98 -9.40
N VAL A 150 -22.35 10.85 -10.04
CA VAL A 150 -21.35 9.97 -10.66
C VAL A 150 -21.20 10.35 -12.13
N LEU A 151 -20.00 10.75 -12.53
CA LEU A 151 -19.69 11.10 -13.91
C LEU A 151 -19.21 9.88 -14.69
N GLN A 152 -18.50 8.96 -14.05
CA GLN A 152 -18.02 7.74 -14.66
C GLN A 152 -17.86 6.61 -13.65
N VAL A 153 -18.18 5.38 -14.06
CA VAL A 153 -17.74 4.14 -13.41
C VAL A 153 -16.99 3.31 -14.43
N SER A 154 -15.84 2.76 -14.08
CA SER A 154 -15.16 1.74 -14.89
C SER A 154 -14.74 0.55 -14.04
N ALA A 155 -14.81 -0.65 -14.60
CA ALA A 155 -14.29 -1.87 -14.00
C ALA A 155 -13.31 -2.53 -14.98
N PHE A 156 -12.15 -2.94 -14.47
CA PHE A 156 -11.06 -3.56 -15.23
C PHE A 156 -10.72 -4.92 -14.60
N ALA A 157 -11.17 -6.00 -15.23
CA ALA A 157 -10.85 -7.37 -14.86
C ALA A 157 -9.58 -7.82 -15.60
N GLY A 158 -8.55 -8.15 -14.82
CA GLY A 158 -7.29 -8.70 -15.31
C GLY A 158 -6.44 -9.21 -14.15
N SER A 159 -5.72 -10.31 -14.38
CA SER A 159 -4.66 -10.77 -13.49
C SER A 159 -3.34 -10.18 -13.98
N ASP A 160 -2.57 -9.58 -13.08
CA ASP A 160 -1.14 -9.37 -13.30
C ASP A 160 -0.44 -10.68 -12.89
N GLU A 161 0.11 -11.39 -13.87
CA GLU A 161 0.85 -12.64 -13.63
C GLU A 161 2.33 -12.38 -13.28
N THR A 162 2.74 -11.11 -13.29
CA THR A 162 4.12 -10.69 -13.08
C THR A 162 4.26 -9.86 -11.81
N GLU A 163 5.03 -10.36 -10.84
CA GLU A 163 5.48 -9.54 -9.71
C GLU A 163 6.45 -8.46 -10.22
N LEU A 164 6.36 -7.25 -9.67
CA LEU A 164 7.31 -6.17 -9.95
C LEU A 164 8.72 -6.60 -9.52
N ALA A 165 9.57 -6.97 -10.48
CA ALA A 165 11.00 -7.17 -10.25
C ALA A 165 11.68 -5.81 -10.10
N LEU A 166 11.77 -5.31 -8.86
CA LEU A 166 12.50 -4.07 -8.56
C LEU A 166 13.99 -4.41 -8.36
N VAL A 167 14.83 -3.99 -9.31
CA VAL A 167 16.31 -4.04 -9.22
C VAL A 167 16.83 -2.70 -8.70
N GLY A 168 17.96 -2.69 -7.98
CA GLY A 168 18.56 -1.47 -7.41
C GLY A 168 17.99 -1.10 -6.04
N THR A 169 17.53 -2.10 -5.29
CA THR A 169 16.99 -1.96 -3.94
C THR A 169 18.08 -1.98 -2.87
N GLU A 170 17.74 -1.58 -1.65
CA GLU A 170 18.62 -1.79 -0.48
C GLU A 170 18.87 -3.29 -0.22
N ALA A 171 17.90 -4.15 -0.58
CA ALA A 171 18.07 -5.59 -0.51
C ALA A 171 19.11 -6.12 -1.52
N ASP A 172 19.20 -5.53 -2.70
CA ASP A 172 20.25 -5.88 -3.67
C ASP A 172 21.63 -5.44 -3.18
N LEU A 173 21.73 -4.23 -2.60
CA LEU A 173 22.96 -3.74 -1.98
C LEU A 173 23.40 -4.63 -0.80
N ARG A 174 22.44 -5.06 0.03
CA ARG A 174 22.68 -6.02 1.12
C ARG A 174 23.22 -7.33 0.60
N ARG A 175 22.57 -7.92 -0.41
CA ARG A 175 23.01 -9.18 -1.04
C ARG A 175 24.45 -9.08 -1.53
N ARG A 176 24.78 -8.00 -2.24
CA ARG A 176 26.13 -7.72 -2.75
C ARG A 176 27.16 -7.69 -1.62
N ILE A 177 26.86 -7.05 -0.48
CA ILE A 177 27.77 -7.01 0.68
C ILE A 177 27.90 -8.38 1.35
N LEU A 178 26.85 -9.19 1.41
CA LEU A 178 26.93 -10.53 1.99
C LEU A 178 27.74 -11.49 1.11
N GLU A 179 27.68 -11.30 -0.21
CA GLU A 179 28.46 -12.07 -1.19
C GLU A 179 29.93 -11.61 -1.24
N GLU A 180 30.19 -10.31 -1.09
CA GLU A 180 31.52 -9.71 -1.07
C GLU A 180 31.71 -8.78 0.14
N PRO A 181 31.90 -9.32 1.37
CA PRO A 181 32.02 -8.51 2.60
C PRO A 181 33.19 -7.53 2.60
N ASP A 182 34.26 -7.85 1.86
CA ASP A 182 35.44 -7.00 1.70
C ASP A 182 35.14 -5.66 1.01
N LEU A 183 33.95 -5.50 0.40
CA LEU A 183 33.45 -4.20 -0.09
C LEU A 183 33.31 -3.18 1.04
N LEU A 184 33.12 -3.63 2.29
CA LEU A 184 33.13 -2.75 3.44
C LEU A 184 34.56 -2.57 3.95
N GLU A 185 35.20 -3.66 4.34
CA GLU A 185 36.59 -3.66 4.77
C GLU A 185 37.12 -5.10 4.79
N THR A 186 38.44 -5.25 4.62
CA THR A 186 39.08 -6.56 4.65
C THR A 186 38.87 -7.26 6.00
N GLY A 187 38.32 -8.47 5.95
CA GLY A 187 38.09 -9.29 7.14
C GLY A 187 36.84 -8.91 7.93
N PHE A 188 35.94 -8.11 7.36
CA PHE A 188 34.58 -7.97 7.87
C PHE A 188 33.81 -9.29 7.73
N MET A 189 33.19 -9.74 8.81
CA MET A 189 32.39 -10.97 8.85
C MET A 189 30.93 -10.63 9.17
N PRO A 190 30.01 -10.71 8.20
CA PRO A 190 28.57 -10.57 8.46
C PRO A 190 28.08 -11.74 9.33
N LEU A 191 27.34 -11.43 10.39
CA LEU A 191 26.81 -12.40 11.34
C LEU A 191 25.28 -12.52 11.30
N ALA A 192 24.60 -11.41 11.03
CA ALA A 192 23.14 -11.37 10.92
C ALA A 192 22.68 -10.23 10.00
N THR A 193 21.52 -10.41 9.41
CA THR A 193 20.77 -9.36 8.71
C THR A 193 19.49 -9.06 9.47
N GLU A 194 19.00 -7.82 9.41
CA GLU A 194 17.74 -7.41 10.07
C GLU A 194 17.73 -7.78 11.57
N ARG A 195 18.88 -7.58 12.24
CA ARG A 195 19.02 -7.87 13.66
C ARG A 195 18.18 -6.88 14.46
N GLU A 196 17.16 -7.37 15.15
CA GLU A 196 16.31 -6.56 16.04
C GLU A 196 17.11 -5.93 17.18
N THR A 197 16.84 -4.65 17.44
CA THR A 197 17.36 -3.88 18.58
C THR A 197 16.25 -3.01 19.16
N PRO A 198 16.41 -2.45 20.38
CA PRO A 198 15.46 -1.47 20.92
C PRO A 198 15.25 -0.23 20.04
N ALA A 199 16.19 0.08 19.14
CA ALA A 199 16.11 1.20 18.21
C ALA A 199 15.51 0.82 16.83
N GLY A 200 15.18 -0.47 16.62
CA GLY A 200 14.72 -1.05 15.35
C GLY A 200 15.70 -2.08 14.79
N ALA A 201 15.36 -2.68 13.65
CA ALA A 201 16.21 -3.64 12.97
C ALA A 201 17.42 -2.97 12.31
N VAL A 202 18.60 -3.55 12.53
CA VAL A 202 19.86 -3.21 11.87
C VAL A 202 19.97 -3.98 10.56
N ASP A 203 20.33 -3.32 9.46
CA ASP A 203 20.39 -3.96 8.14
C ASP A 203 21.39 -5.13 8.09
N ILE A 204 22.64 -4.89 8.51
CA ILE A 204 23.67 -5.93 8.67
C ILE A 204 24.40 -5.71 10.00
N TYR A 205 24.48 -6.79 10.78
CA TYR A 205 25.32 -6.88 11.97
C TYR A 205 26.47 -7.86 11.69
N GLY A 206 27.68 -7.49 12.09
CA GLY A 206 28.86 -8.33 11.91
C GLY A 206 29.96 -8.00 12.89
N GLU A 207 31.14 -8.53 12.61
CA GLU A 207 32.38 -8.25 13.34
C GLU A 207 33.50 -7.87 12.37
N ASP A 208 34.38 -6.98 12.81
CA ASP A 208 35.60 -6.67 12.06
C ASP A 208 36.71 -7.70 12.31
N SER A 209 37.84 -7.55 11.63
CA SER A 209 39.01 -8.44 11.77
C SER A 209 39.62 -8.51 13.18
N THR A 210 39.22 -7.61 14.09
CA THR A 210 39.63 -7.58 15.50
C THR A 210 38.57 -8.11 16.45
N GLY A 211 37.42 -8.56 15.93
CA GLY A 211 36.28 -9.04 16.71
C GLY A 211 35.42 -7.94 17.32
N ARG A 212 35.54 -6.68 16.85
CA ARG A 212 34.66 -5.60 17.29
C ARG A 212 33.33 -5.69 16.55
N ALA A 213 32.24 -5.44 17.27
CA ALA A 213 30.90 -5.41 16.67
C ALA A 213 30.79 -4.26 15.65
N VAL A 214 30.21 -4.55 14.49
CA VAL A 214 29.98 -3.59 13.42
C VAL A 214 28.50 -3.61 13.03
N VAL A 215 27.93 -2.41 12.96
CA VAL A 215 26.57 -2.14 12.49
C VAL A 215 26.67 -1.46 11.14
N VAL A 216 25.97 -1.99 10.14
CA VAL A 216 25.94 -1.41 8.81
C VAL A 216 24.52 -0.95 8.52
N GLU A 217 24.37 0.31 8.12
CA GLU A 217 23.13 0.91 7.65
C GLU A 217 23.22 1.13 6.14
N LEU A 218 22.26 0.62 5.38
CA LEU A 218 22.27 0.66 3.93
C LEU A 218 21.30 1.71 3.39
N LYS A 219 21.73 2.42 2.36
CA LYS A 219 20.89 3.38 1.64
C LYS A 219 21.17 3.30 0.14
N ARG A 220 20.11 3.15 -0.65
CA ARG A 220 20.24 3.06 -2.13
C ARG A 220 20.47 4.40 -2.84
N ARG A 221 20.46 5.54 -2.13
CA ARG A 221 20.53 6.89 -2.70
C ARG A 221 21.37 7.81 -1.83
N ARG A 222 21.64 9.02 -2.32
CA ARG A 222 22.24 10.09 -1.52
C ARG A 222 21.43 10.37 -0.25
N VAL A 223 22.09 10.46 0.90
CA VAL A 223 21.41 10.65 2.19
C VAL A 223 21.85 11.86 3.01
N GLY A 224 20.92 12.31 3.86
CA GLY A 224 21.06 13.43 4.78
C GLY A 224 21.30 13.01 6.24
N PRO A 225 21.22 13.98 7.17
CA PRO A 225 21.42 13.78 8.62
C PRO A 225 20.57 12.68 9.27
N ASP A 226 19.39 12.39 8.72
CA ASP A 226 18.47 11.41 9.29
C ASP A 226 19.05 9.99 9.27
N ALA A 227 19.77 9.64 8.19
CA ALA A 227 20.44 8.34 8.08
C ALA A 227 21.57 8.19 9.12
N VAL A 228 22.32 9.27 9.37
CA VAL A 228 23.35 9.28 10.42
C VAL A 228 22.73 9.15 11.81
N SER A 229 21.61 9.85 12.05
CA SER A 229 20.87 9.77 13.32
C SER A 229 20.30 8.37 13.55
N GLN A 230 19.87 7.69 12.48
CA GLN A 230 19.42 6.31 12.54
C GLN A 230 20.55 5.35 12.90
N LEU A 231 21.67 5.37 12.16
CA LEU A 231 22.84 4.54 12.46
C LEU A 231 23.34 4.75 13.90
N ARG A 232 23.41 6.00 14.35
CA ARG A 232 23.79 6.32 15.73
C ARG A 232 22.87 5.67 16.76
N ARG A 233 21.55 5.69 16.56
CA ARG A 233 20.61 5.05 17.50
C ARG A 233 20.86 3.54 17.62
N TYR A 234 21.25 2.88 16.53
CA TYR A 234 21.59 1.46 16.56
C TYR A 234 22.89 1.17 17.30
N VAL A 235 23.94 1.96 17.02
CA VAL A 235 25.21 1.88 17.74
C VAL A 235 24.97 2.07 19.24
N ASP A 236 24.32 3.18 19.62
CA ASP A 236 23.97 3.49 21.01
C ASP A 236 23.13 2.37 21.66
N ALA A 237 22.22 1.75 20.93
CA ALA A 237 21.38 0.65 21.45
C ALA A 237 22.20 -0.61 21.72
N LEU A 238 23.05 -1.00 20.77
CA LEU A 238 23.90 -2.19 20.91
C LEU A 238 24.98 -2.02 21.96
N GLU A 239 25.57 -0.82 22.10
CA GLU A 239 26.52 -0.53 23.18
C GLU A 239 25.90 -0.70 24.57
N ARG A 240 24.60 -0.36 24.74
CA ARG A 240 23.89 -0.55 26.00
C ARG A 240 23.57 -2.02 26.29
N ASP A 241 23.32 -2.81 25.25
CA ASP A 241 22.99 -4.23 25.37
C ASP A 241 24.24 -5.10 25.58
N MET A 242 25.40 -4.63 25.11
CA MET A 242 26.70 -5.32 25.28
C MET A 242 27.37 -4.93 26.61
N HIS A 243 28.36 -5.72 27.05
CA HIS A 243 29.12 -5.43 28.28
C HIS A 243 29.78 -4.04 28.20
N ALA A 244 30.00 -3.39 29.35
CA ALA A 244 30.40 -1.98 29.45
C ALA A 244 31.70 -1.58 28.70
N ASP A 245 32.50 -2.55 28.25
CA ASP A 245 33.75 -2.32 27.50
C ASP A 245 33.62 -2.66 26.00
N ALA A 246 32.44 -3.05 25.51
CA ALA A 246 32.22 -3.37 24.11
C ALA A 246 32.18 -2.08 23.26
N THR A 247 33.08 -1.99 22.28
CA THR A 247 33.08 -0.90 21.28
C THR A 247 32.29 -1.35 20.06
N VAL A 248 31.26 -0.59 19.68
CA VAL A 248 30.46 -0.86 18.47
C VAL A 248 30.83 0.18 17.41
N ARG A 249 31.18 -0.29 16.21
CA ARG A 249 31.38 0.57 15.03
C ARG A 249 30.09 0.70 14.25
N GLY A 250 29.85 1.87 13.68
CA GLY A 250 28.75 2.10 12.76
C GLY A 250 29.27 2.52 11.39
N ILE A 251 28.85 1.83 10.34
CA ILE A 251 29.19 2.11 8.94
C ILE A 251 27.91 2.46 8.19
N LEU A 252 27.86 3.67 7.61
CA LEU A 252 26.80 4.06 6.68
C LEU A 252 27.25 3.74 5.25
N VAL A 253 26.46 2.95 4.52
CA VAL A 253 26.74 2.59 3.12
C VAL A 253 25.71 3.24 2.22
N ALA A 254 26.16 4.12 1.32
CA ALA A 254 25.30 4.80 0.37
C ALA A 254 26.09 5.29 -0.86
N PRO A 255 25.46 5.60 -2.01
CA PRO A 255 26.15 6.23 -3.13
C PRO A 255 26.84 7.54 -2.79
N SER A 256 26.26 8.34 -1.89
CA SER A 256 26.86 9.58 -1.40
C SER A 256 26.13 10.11 -0.16
N VAL A 257 26.74 11.08 0.52
CA VAL A 257 26.14 11.81 1.64
C VAL A 257 26.09 13.31 1.37
N THR A 258 25.27 14.04 2.12
CA THR A 258 25.32 15.51 2.17
C THR A 258 26.49 15.99 3.04
N ASP A 259 26.99 17.21 2.83
CA ASP A 259 28.07 17.80 3.66
C ASP A 259 27.71 17.88 5.14
N ARG A 260 26.41 18.04 5.44
CA ARG A 260 25.90 18.03 6.81
C ARG A 260 25.95 16.62 7.42
N ALA A 261 25.58 15.61 6.65
CA ALA A 261 25.69 14.22 7.09
C ALA A 261 27.16 13.81 7.30
N ASN A 262 28.06 14.21 6.39
CA ASN A 262 29.48 13.91 6.51
C ASN A 262 30.10 14.49 7.79
N ARG A 263 29.72 15.73 8.16
CA ARG A 263 30.11 16.33 9.43
C ARG A 263 29.58 15.55 10.63
N LEU A 264 28.30 15.15 10.62
CA LEU A 264 27.70 14.39 11.71
C LEU A 264 28.31 12.99 11.88
N LEU A 265 28.67 12.32 10.78
CA LEU A 265 29.40 11.06 10.84
C LEU A 265 30.73 11.26 11.58
N SER A 266 31.48 12.30 11.21
CA SER A 266 32.75 12.65 11.87
C SER A 266 32.55 13.01 13.35
N ASP A 267 31.55 13.83 13.67
CA ASP A 267 31.23 14.27 15.04
C ASP A 267 30.83 13.09 15.96
N HIS A 268 30.35 11.99 15.38
CA HIS A 268 29.89 10.81 16.10
C HIS A 268 30.81 9.60 15.97
N GLY A 269 31.96 9.74 15.32
CA GLY A 269 32.89 8.61 15.11
C GLY A 269 32.29 7.48 14.27
N LEU A 270 31.37 7.81 13.37
CA LEU A 270 30.73 6.87 12.44
C LEU A 270 31.41 6.93 11.09
N GLU A 271 31.43 5.79 10.39
CA GLU A 271 32.14 5.60 9.14
C GLU A 271 31.20 5.68 7.95
N PHE A 272 31.76 5.99 6.77
CA PHE A 272 31.00 6.06 5.52
C PHE A 272 31.72 5.31 4.41
N ILE A 273 30.96 4.49 3.68
CA ILE A 273 31.42 3.77 2.50
C ILE A 273 30.53 4.10 1.33
N SER A 274 31.16 4.56 0.25
CA SER A 274 30.49 4.89 -0.99
C SER A 274 30.26 3.62 -1.81
N LEU A 275 29.02 3.12 -1.84
CA LEU A 275 28.66 1.94 -2.63
C LEU A 275 27.29 2.14 -3.29
N GLU A 276 27.20 1.78 -4.56
CA GLU A 276 25.95 1.81 -5.32
C GLU A 276 25.32 0.41 -5.38
N PRO A 277 23.98 0.30 -5.42
CA PRO A 277 23.32 -0.95 -5.78
C PRO A 277 23.85 -1.48 -7.12
N PRO A 278 23.73 -2.79 -7.40
CA PRO A 278 24.05 -3.33 -8.73
C PRO A 278 23.32 -2.56 -9.83
N ASP A 279 24.01 -2.29 -10.94
CA ASP A 279 23.42 -1.69 -12.14
C ASP A 279 22.33 -2.62 -12.73
N GLU A 280 21.32 -2.02 -13.37
CA GLU A 280 20.28 -2.73 -14.15
C GLU A 280 20.86 -3.51 -15.35
#